data_AF-A0A8H3AAQ9-F1
#
_entry.id   AF-A0A8H3AAQ9-F1
#
_cell.length_a   1.000
_cell.length_b   1.000
_cell.length_c   1.000
_cell.angle_alpha   90.00
_cell.angle_beta   90.00
_cell.angle_gamma   90.00
#
_symmetry.space_group_name_H-M   'P 1'
#
loop_
_entity.id
_entity.type
_entity.pdbx_description
1 polymer ?
#
loop_
_entity_poly.entity_id
_entity_poly.type
_entity_poly.pdbx_seq_one_letter_code
_entity_poly.pdbx_strand_id
1 'polypeptide(L)'
;MFANIYTIFTVALAALTVSANHAVSFTNNCGVNVRPIIKNTANGVSYTGPWLSKGQSSSSSIAENASPPSYCLWTNANQGNDCIGCTRLECDFANANANWRCCNLSRVAGFHVGMSFSWTGGGCQGATCRSSSCPPSDAWVPNVDDGSSLRFCPAANVGIKVTFCP
;
A
#
# COMPACT_ATOMS: atom_id res chain seq x y z
N MET A 1 15.94 52.48 -41.25
CA MET A 1 15.89 52.88 -39.83
C MET A 1 14.78 52.05 -39.16
N PHE A 2 15.18 51.07 -38.33
CA PHE A 2 14.45 50.31 -37.27
C PHE A 2 13.08 49.65 -37.58
N ALA A 3 12.69 48.48 -37.07
CA ALA A 3 13.33 47.32 -36.44
C ALA A 3 12.31 46.16 -36.47
N ASN A 4 12.78 44.94 -36.69
CA ASN A 4 12.03 43.69 -36.60
C ASN A 4 11.65 43.37 -35.15
N ILE A 5 10.42 42.94 -34.87
CA ILE A 5 10.11 42.18 -33.64
C ILE A 5 9.03 41.13 -33.95
N TYR A 6 9.45 39.90 -34.23
CA TYR A 6 8.61 38.71 -34.09
C TYR A 6 8.83 38.17 -32.67
N THR A 7 7.88 38.45 -31.77
CA THR A 7 7.88 37.91 -30.41
C THR A 7 7.46 36.45 -30.45
N ILE A 8 8.41 35.53 -30.40
CA ILE A 8 8.13 34.09 -30.25
C ILE A 8 7.89 33.83 -28.75
N PHE A 9 6.64 33.61 -28.37
CA PHE A 9 6.31 33.07 -27.05
C PHE A 9 6.68 31.59 -27.01
N THR A 10 7.82 31.26 -26.41
CA THR A 10 8.13 29.88 -26.00
C THR A 10 7.34 29.56 -24.73
N VAL A 11 6.21 28.85 -24.88
CA VAL A 11 5.54 28.23 -23.75
C VAL A 11 6.40 27.03 -23.33
N ALA A 12 7.17 27.20 -22.24
CA ALA A 12 7.88 26.09 -21.62
C ALA A 12 6.86 25.11 -21.05
N LEU A 13 6.65 23.98 -21.74
CA LEU A 13 5.86 22.88 -21.24
C LEU A 13 6.68 22.19 -20.14
N ALA A 14 6.48 22.62 -18.89
CA ALA A 14 6.96 21.86 -17.76
C ALA A 14 6.29 20.49 -17.81
N ALA A 15 7.06 19.44 -18.13
CA ALA A 15 6.61 18.08 -17.95
C ALA A 15 6.39 17.88 -16.45
N LEU A 16 5.14 18.01 -16.01
CA LEU A 16 4.70 17.57 -14.70
C LEU A 16 4.96 16.07 -14.67
N THR A 17 6.08 15.66 -14.07
CA THR A 17 6.26 14.28 -13.63
C THR A 17 5.29 14.07 -12.49
N VAL A 18 4.02 13.78 -12.81
CA VAL A 18 3.07 13.27 -11.84
C VAL A 18 3.68 11.96 -11.36
N SER A 19 4.20 11.95 -10.13
CA SER A 19 4.56 10.71 -9.45
C SER A 19 3.33 9.81 -9.52
N ALA A 20 3.46 8.66 -10.19
CA ALA A 20 2.32 7.81 -10.41
C ALA A 20 1.92 7.17 -9.07
N ASN A 21 0.86 7.66 -8.44
CA ASN A 21 0.40 7.07 -7.20
C ASN A 21 -0.07 5.62 -7.45
N HIS A 22 0.32 4.71 -6.57
CA HIS A 22 -0.19 3.34 -6.52
C HIS A 22 -1.65 3.35 -6.10
N ALA A 23 -2.55 2.96 -7.00
CA ALA A 23 -3.97 2.80 -6.67
C ALA A 23 -4.14 1.69 -5.63
N VAL A 24 -4.93 1.94 -4.59
CA VAL A 24 -5.23 0.95 -3.56
C VAL A 24 -6.73 0.73 -3.50
N SER A 25 -7.17 -0.52 -3.53
CA SER A 25 -8.56 -0.92 -3.32
C SER A 25 -8.69 -1.85 -2.12
N PHE A 26 -9.77 -1.67 -1.37
CA PHE A 26 -10.09 -2.46 -0.18
C PHE A 26 -11.44 -3.10 -0.35
N THR A 27 -11.58 -4.39 -0.04
CA THR A 27 -12.85 -5.10 -0.01
C THR A 27 -13.01 -5.81 1.33
N ASN A 28 -14.19 -5.72 1.94
CA ASN A 28 -14.50 -6.42 3.17
C ASN A 28 -15.35 -7.68 2.90
N ASN A 29 -14.81 -8.87 3.15
CA ASN A 29 -15.58 -10.13 3.14
C ASN A 29 -15.91 -10.64 4.55
N CYS A 30 -15.48 -9.94 5.60
CA CYS A 30 -15.71 -10.34 6.97
C CYS A 30 -17.21 -10.29 7.32
N GLY A 31 -17.62 -11.08 8.31
CA GLY A 31 -18.95 -11.01 8.92
C GLY A 31 -19.16 -9.76 9.80
N VAL A 32 -18.13 -8.92 9.95
CA VAL A 32 -18.12 -7.70 10.77
C VAL A 32 -17.72 -6.51 9.93
N ASN A 33 -18.12 -5.31 10.36
CA ASN A 33 -17.67 -4.07 9.73
C ASN A 33 -16.17 -3.86 9.96
N VAL A 34 -15.46 -3.45 8.91
CA VAL A 34 -14.03 -3.10 8.99
C VAL A 34 -13.80 -1.71 8.42
N ARG A 35 -12.71 -1.06 8.81
CA ARG A 35 -12.37 0.27 8.30
C ARG A 35 -10.90 0.29 7.90
N PRO A 36 -10.58 0.45 6.60
CA PRO A 36 -9.20 0.49 6.13
C PRO A 36 -8.53 1.80 6.56
N ILE A 37 -7.28 1.69 6.98
CA ILE A 37 -6.42 2.81 7.35
C ILE A 37 -5.12 2.64 6.56
N ILE A 38 -4.54 3.74 6.09
CA ILE A 38 -3.17 3.77 5.56
C ILE A 38 -2.38 4.70 6.46
N LYS A 39 -1.33 4.16 7.09
CA LYS A 39 -0.34 4.93 7.84
C LYS A 39 0.95 4.96 7.05
N ASN A 40 1.51 6.15 6.84
CA ASN A 40 2.91 6.32 6.48
C ASN A 40 3.72 6.35 7.79
N THR A 41 4.73 5.50 7.93
CA THR A 41 5.54 5.40 9.16
C THR A 41 6.22 6.70 9.56
N ALA A 42 6.57 7.57 8.61
CA ALA A 42 7.17 8.87 8.89
C ALA A 42 6.14 9.99 9.19
N ASN A 43 5.00 9.97 8.50
CA ASN A 43 4.04 11.09 8.50
C ASN A 43 2.72 10.79 9.23
N GLY A 44 2.57 9.61 9.83
CA GLY A 44 1.36 9.19 10.53
C GLY A 44 0.25 8.72 9.58
N VAL A 45 -1.00 8.81 10.04
CA VAL A 45 -2.16 8.33 9.27
C VAL A 45 -2.39 9.23 8.06
N SER A 46 -2.21 8.70 6.86
CA SER A 46 -2.42 9.42 5.60
C SER A 46 -3.79 9.17 4.98
N TYR A 47 -4.49 8.11 5.39
CA TYR A 47 -5.86 7.84 4.98
C TYR A 47 -6.62 7.07 6.05
N THR A 48 -7.88 7.47 6.26
CA THR A 48 -8.83 6.73 7.07
C THR A 48 -10.12 6.54 6.28
N GLY A 49 -10.37 5.33 5.79
CA GLY A 49 -11.50 5.04 4.91
C GLY A 49 -12.86 5.03 5.62
N PRO A 50 -13.96 4.78 4.90
CA PRO A 50 -15.26 4.56 5.51
C PRO A 50 -15.31 3.21 6.25
N TRP A 51 -16.30 3.02 7.12
CA TRP A 51 -16.66 1.69 7.56
C TRP A 51 -17.25 0.90 6.38
N LEU A 52 -16.72 -0.29 6.15
CA LEU A 52 -17.15 -1.22 5.12
C LEU A 52 -17.91 -2.36 5.78
N SER A 53 -19.19 -2.50 5.44
CA SER A 53 -19.94 -3.73 5.69
C SER A 53 -19.49 -4.85 4.75
N LYS A 54 -19.95 -6.08 5.02
CA LYS A 54 -19.66 -7.24 4.16
C LYS A 54 -20.04 -6.95 2.71
N GLY A 55 -19.14 -7.25 1.78
CA GLY A 55 -19.26 -7.00 0.35
C GLY A 55 -18.95 -5.57 -0.08
N GLN A 56 -18.78 -4.61 0.85
CA GLN A 56 -18.44 -3.24 0.49
C GLN A 56 -16.96 -3.06 0.20
N SER A 57 -16.66 -2.05 -0.60
CA SER A 57 -15.30 -1.68 -0.99
C SER A 57 -15.06 -0.18 -0.88
N SER A 58 -13.80 0.22 -0.77
CA SER A 58 -13.33 1.61 -0.89
C SER A 58 -12.00 1.65 -1.61
N SER A 59 -11.56 2.84 -2.02
CA SER A 59 -10.28 3.03 -2.68
C SER A 59 -9.52 4.22 -2.12
N SER A 60 -8.21 4.19 -2.28
CA SER A 60 -7.29 5.27 -1.95
C SER A 60 -6.08 5.18 -2.88
N SER A 61 -5.02 5.90 -2.55
CA SER A 61 -3.76 5.83 -3.28
C SER A 61 -2.57 6.02 -2.35
N ILE A 62 -1.45 5.41 -2.71
CA ILE A 62 -0.17 5.55 -2.06
C ILE A 62 0.76 6.30 -3.02
N ALA A 63 1.47 7.33 -2.54
CA ALA A 63 2.43 8.05 -3.38
C ALA A 63 3.62 7.15 -3.73
N GLU A 64 4.03 7.17 -5.00
CA GLU A 64 5.31 6.58 -5.42
C GLU A 64 6.47 7.39 -4.82
N ASN A 65 7.54 6.70 -4.39
CA ASN A 65 8.71 7.26 -3.71
C ASN A 65 8.45 7.89 -2.33
N ALA A 66 7.38 7.51 -1.64
CA ALA A 66 7.09 8.05 -0.30
C ALA A 66 8.11 7.57 0.75
N SER A 67 9.05 8.45 1.11
CA SER A 67 10.15 8.16 2.04
C SER A 67 9.83 8.53 3.51
N PRO A 68 10.40 7.82 4.50
CA PRO A 68 10.80 6.41 4.49
C PRO A 68 9.61 5.47 4.75
N PRO A 69 9.63 4.23 4.23
CA PRO A 69 8.45 3.66 3.61
C PRO A 69 7.95 2.43 4.37
N SER A 70 6.87 2.60 5.11
CA SER A 70 6.01 1.46 5.43
C SER A 70 4.60 1.97 5.43
N TYR A 71 3.89 1.69 4.35
CA TYR A 71 2.45 1.84 4.38
C TYR A 71 1.86 0.64 5.08
N CYS A 72 1.30 0.86 6.25
CA CYS A 72 0.60 -0.18 6.97
C CYS A 72 -0.91 -0.07 6.70
N LEU A 73 -1.51 -1.16 6.22
CA LEU A 73 -2.95 -1.25 5.96
C LEU A 73 -3.61 -2.22 6.93
N TRP A 74 -4.68 -1.79 7.63
CA TRP A 74 -5.33 -2.59 8.67
C TRP A 74 -6.80 -2.23 8.91
N THR A 75 -7.49 -3.03 9.72
CA THR A 75 -8.91 -2.87 10.10
C THR A 75 -9.06 -2.35 11.54
N ASN A 76 -9.94 -1.37 11.76
CA ASN A 76 -10.11 -0.58 13.00
C ASN A 76 -10.56 -1.35 14.27
N ALA A 77 -9.78 -2.32 14.73
CA ALA A 77 -9.82 -2.70 16.14
C ALA A 77 -8.83 -1.84 16.91
N ASN A 78 -9.23 -0.62 17.29
CA ASN A 78 -8.71 0.09 18.46
C ASN A 78 -7.17 0.24 18.54
N GLN A 79 -6.60 1.34 18.02
CA GLN A 79 -5.16 1.38 17.78
C GLN A 79 -4.59 2.77 18.03
N GLY A 80 -3.86 2.91 19.14
CA GLY A 80 -2.94 4.02 19.37
C GLY A 80 -1.77 3.99 18.38
N ASN A 81 -0.59 4.46 18.80
CA ASN A 81 0.59 4.39 17.94
C ASN A 81 0.87 2.92 17.56
N ASP A 82 0.94 2.63 16.26
CA ASP A 82 1.40 1.36 15.67
C ASP A 82 0.47 0.14 15.70
N CYS A 83 -0.84 0.26 15.82
CA CYS A 83 -1.71 -0.88 15.50
C CYS A 83 -1.40 -2.22 16.23
N ILE A 84 -1.13 -2.20 17.54
CA ILE A 84 -0.96 -3.41 18.37
C ILE A 84 -2.21 -4.30 18.28
N GLY A 85 -2.01 -5.54 17.82
CA GLY A 85 -3.05 -6.55 17.58
C GLY A 85 -3.48 -6.66 16.12
N CYS A 86 -2.99 -5.80 15.22
CA CYS A 86 -3.40 -5.81 13.82
C CYS A 86 -2.62 -6.77 12.94
N THR A 87 -3.35 -7.41 12.04
CA THR A 87 -2.77 -7.89 10.77
C THR A 87 -2.48 -6.68 9.89
N ARG A 88 -1.28 -6.59 9.32
CA ARG A 88 -0.86 -5.48 8.46
C ARG A 88 -0.54 -5.98 7.05
N LEU A 89 -0.74 -5.13 6.06
CA LEU A 89 0.03 -5.15 4.81
C LEU A 89 1.05 -4.03 4.91
N GLU A 90 2.33 -4.35 4.84
CA GLU A 90 3.43 -3.38 4.87
C GLU A 90 4.04 -3.31 3.46
N CYS A 91 4.16 -2.10 2.93
CA CYS A 91 4.69 -1.88 1.58
C CYS A 91 5.78 -0.80 1.56
N ASP A 92 6.79 -1.07 0.75
CA ASP A 92 7.90 -0.18 0.42
C ASP A 92 7.90 0.12 -1.08
N PHE A 93 7.76 1.41 -1.38
CA PHE A 93 7.81 2.00 -2.72
C PHE A 93 8.88 3.10 -2.83
N ALA A 94 9.71 3.29 -1.80
CA ALA A 94 10.68 4.37 -1.75
C ALA A 94 12.09 3.80 -1.68
N ASN A 95 12.61 3.51 -2.86
CA ASN A 95 14.02 3.22 -3.02
C ASN A 95 14.56 3.98 -4.23
N ALA A 96 15.83 4.35 -4.20
CA ALA A 96 16.56 4.83 -5.37
C ALA A 96 16.54 3.81 -6.53
N ASN A 97 16.23 2.55 -6.21
CA ASN A 97 15.95 1.50 -7.17
C ASN A 97 14.48 1.53 -7.63
N ALA A 98 14.24 2.01 -8.85
CA ALA A 98 12.91 2.04 -9.48
C ALA A 98 12.26 0.65 -9.68
N ASN A 99 12.98 -0.44 -9.43
CA ASN A 99 12.47 -1.82 -9.44
C ASN A 99 12.08 -2.33 -8.04
N TRP A 100 12.29 -1.54 -6.99
CA TRP A 100 12.00 -1.90 -5.61
C TRP A 100 10.59 -1.46 -5.22
N ARG A 101 9.62 -2.26 -5.61
CA ARG A 101 8.25 -2.20 -5.08
C ARG A 101 7.99 -3.52 -4.40
N CYS A 102 7.92 -3.51 -3.08
CA CYS A 102 7.70 -4.73 -2.33
C CYS A 102 6.61 -4.54 -1.27
N CYS A 103 5.88 -5.60 -1.01
CA CYS A 103 4.93 -5.66 0.07
C CYS A 103 5.02 -7.01 0.78
N ASN A 104 4.66 -7.06 2.05
CA ASN A 104 4.36 -8.30 2.75
C ASN A 104 3.10 -8.14 3.61
N LEU A 105 2.44 -9.26 3.91
CA LEU A 105 1.56 -9.28 5.07
C LEU A 105 2.43 -9.40 6.32
N SER A 106 2.00 -8.86 7.44
CA SER A 106 2.75 -8.88 8.69
C SER A 106 1.84 -9.20 9.87
N ARG A 107 2.34 -10.09 10.72
CA ARG A 107 1.78 -10.48 12.01
C ARG A 107 2.68 -10.05 13.17
N VAL A 108 3.70 -9.23 12.92
CA VAL A 108 4.65 -8.75 13.95
C VAL A 108 3.91 -8.00 15.06
N ALA A 109 2.89 -7.23 14.68
CA ALA A 109 2.06 -6.49 15.63
C ALA A 109 0.93 -7.31 16.24
N GLY A 110 0.70 -8.54 15.78
CA GLY A 110 -0.45 -9.36 16.15
C GLY A 110 -1.29 -9.77 14.95
N PHE A 111 -2.54 -10.19 15.21
CA PHE A 111 -3.47 -10.61 14.18
C PHE A 111 -4.90 -10.25 14.60
N HIS A 112 -5.63 -9.57 13.71
CA HIS A 112 -7.00 -9.17 13.94
C HIS A 112 -7.97 -9.83 12.96
N VAL A 113 -7.76 -9.63 11.65
CA VAL A 113 -8.54 -10.26 10.58
C VAL A 113 -7.61 -10.91 9.57
N GLY A 114 -8.10 -11.96 8.90
CA GLY A 114 -7.43 -12.49 7.73
C GLY A 114 -7.32 -11.42 6.64
N MET A 115 -6.22 -11.43 5.90
CA MET A 115 -5.97 -10.46 4.83
C MET A 115 -5.33 -11.15 3.64
N SER A 116 -5.72 -10.77 2.44
CA SER A 116 -4.95 -11.03 1.23
C SER A 116 -4.66 -9.72 0.53
N PHE A 117 -3.57 -9.70 -0.23
CA PHE A 117 -3.35 -8.67 -1.21
C PHE A 117 -2.94 -9.26 -2.55
N SER A 118 -3.22 -8.55 -3.63
CA SER A 118 -2.67 -8.80 -4.95
C SER A 118 -2.23 -7.50 -5.60
N TRP A 119 -1.22 -7.60 -6.45
CA TRP A 119 -0.83 -6.49 -7.32
C TRP A 119 -1.86 -6.31 -8.44
N THR A 120 -2.18 -5.07 -8.79
CA THR A 120 -2.92 -4.76 -10.02
C THR A 120 -1.92 -4.32 -11.07
N GLY A 121 -1.69 -5.16 -12.07
CA GLY A 121 -0.64 -5.00 -13.07
C GLY A 121 0.61 -5.85 -12.75
N GLY A 122 1.53 -5.94 -13.72
CA GLY A 122 2.81 -6.62 -13.57
C GLY A 122 2.79 -8.16 -13.45
N GLY A 123 1.63 -8.78 -13.21
CA GLY A 123 1.50 -10.24 -13.09
C GLY A 123 2.19 -10.83 -11.85
N CYS A 124 2.50 -9.98 -10.87
CA CYS A 124 3.28 -10.33 -9.70
C CYS A 124 2.43 -11.06 -8.65
N GLN A 125 3.07 -11.96 -7.90
CA GLN A 125 2.40 -12.70 -6.84
C GLN A 125 2.13 -11.79 -5.63
N GLY A 126 0.93 -11.91 -5.06
CA GLY A 126 0.60 -11.34 -3.75
C GLY A 126 0.79 -12.33 -2.60
N ALA A 127 0.08 -12.12 -1.50
CA ALA A 127 0.05 -13.06 -0.38
C ALA A 127 -1.33 -13.13 0.26
N THR A 128 -1.56 -14.20 1.03
CA THR A 128 -2.81 -14.41 1.78
C THR A 128 -2.48 -15.01 3.13
N CYS A 129 -2.94 -14.37 4.20
CA CYS A 129 -2.83 -14.86 5.57
C CYS A 129 -4.24 -14.91 6.18
N ARG A 130 -4.80 -16.12 6.32
CA ARG A 130 -6.19 -16.32 6.80
C ARG A 130 -6.32 -16.40 8.32
N SER A 131 -5.24 -16.72 9.03
CA SER A 131 -5.26 -16.98 10.47
C SER A 131 -4.04 -16.37 11.18
N SER A 132 -4.12 -16.28 12.52
CA SER A 132 -3.01 -15.91 13.40
C SER A 132 -1.83 -16.89 13.39
N SER A 133 -1.90 -17.96 12.58
CA SER A 133 -0.88 -19.00 12.46
C SER A 133 -0.39 -19.20 11.02
N CYS A 134 -0.74 -18.30 10.07
CA CYS A 134 -0.25 -18.43 8.69
C CYS A 134 1.28 -18.47 8.65
N PRO A 135 1.89 -19.30 7.79
CA PRO A 135 3.34 -19.55 7.83
C PRO A 135 4.16 -18.28 7.51
N PRO A 136 5.47 -18.25 7.86
CA PRO A 136 6.36 -17.15 7.51
C PRO A 136 6.44 -16.84 6.00
N SER A 137 6.19 -17.86 5.17
CA SER A 137 6.09 -17.67 3.71
C SER A 137 4.94 -16.75 3.31
N ASP A 138 3.88 -16.64 4.10
CA ASP A 138 2.65 -15.91 3.78
C ASP A 138 2.56 -14.55 4.47
N ALA A 139 3.23 -14.39 5.62
CA ALA A 139 3.32 -13.14 6.34
C ALA A 139 4.61 -13.07 7.16
N TRP A 140 5.15 -11.87 7.36
CA TRP A 140 6.23 -11.62 8.30
C TRP A 140 5.75 -11.92 9.72
N VAL A 141 6.55 -12.68 10.47
CA VAL A 141 6.21 -13.12 11.83
C VAL A 141 7.31 -12.70 12.80
N PRO A 142 7.00 -12.55 14.11
CA PRO A 142 8.02 -12.31 15.11
C PRO A 142 9.17 -13.33 15.02
N ASN A 143 10.40 -12.83 15.12
CA ASN A 143 11.64 -13.62 15.11
C ASN A 143 12.00 -14.30 13.77
N VAL A 144 11.30 -14.02 12.67
CA VAL A 144 11.65 -14.53 11.33
C VAL A 144 11.70 -13.35 10.36
N ASP A 145 12.85 -12.71 10.27
CA ASP A 145 13.14 -11.61 9.34
C ASP A 145 14.14 -12.06 8.27
N ASP A 146 13.72 -13.03 7.45
CA ASP A 146 14.53 -13.67 6.40
C ASP A 146 14.09 -13.29 4.98
N GLY A 147 13.14 -12.36 4.85
CA GLY A 147 12.57 -11.94 3.58
C GLY A 147 11.58 -12.92 2.92
N SER A 148 11.29 -14.08 3.52
CA SER A 148 10.41 -15.11 2.93
C SER A 148 8.96 -14.64 2.67
N SER A 149 8.50 -13.64 3.41
CA SER A 149 7.18 -13.04 3.27
C SER A 149 7.11 -11.94 2.20
N LEU A 150 8.25 -11.47 1.69
CA LEU A 150 8.30 -10.36 0.74
C LEU A 150 7.71 -10.79 -0.61
N ARG A 151 6.97 -9.86 -1.23
CA ARG A 151 6.46 -9.98 -2.59
C ARG A 151 6.88 -8.76 -3.37
N PHE A 152 7.68 -8.98 -4.40
CA PHE A 152 8.18 -7.91 -5.26
C PHE A 152 7.31 -7.76 -6.50
N CYS A 153 7.12 -6.52 -6.94
CA CYS A 153 6.51 -6.23 -8.23
C CYS A 153 7.21 -5.08 -8.95
N PRO A 154 8.28 -5.35 -9.71
CA PRO A 154 9.11 -4.29 -10.32
C PRO A 154 8.41 -3.53 -11.45
N ALA A 155 7.19 -3.91 -11.84
CA ALA A 155 6.42 -3.19 -12.84
C ALA A 155 6.08 -1.76 -12.37
N ALA A 156 6.19 -0.79 -13.27
CA ALA A 156 5.73 0.57 -13.03
C ALA A 156 4.20 0.62 -12.92
N ASN A 157 3.68 1.62 -12.22
CA ASN A 157 2.24 1.90 -12.11
C ASN A 157 1.40 0.73 -11.57
N VAL A 158 2.01 -0.13 -10.75
CA VAL A 158 1.26 -1.21 -10.09
C VAL A 158 0.37 -0.62 -9.01
N GLY A 159 -0.80 -1.22 -8.82
CA GLY A 159 -1.66 -0.93 -7.68
C GLY A 159 -1.76 -2.13 -6.75
N ILE A 160 -2.60 -1.99 -5.73
CA ILE A 160 -2.79 -2.97 -4.67
C ILE A 160 -4.28 -3.21 -4.50
N LYS A 161 -4.69 -4.47 -4.49
CA LYS A 161 -6.02 -4.89 -4.05
C LYS A 161 -5.90 -5.64 -2.74
N VAL A 162 -6.55 -5.14 -1.69
CA VAL A 162 -6.61 -5.73 -0.36
C VAL A 162 -8.00 -6.31 -0.12
N THR A 163 -8.05 -7.55 0.36
CA THR A 163 -9.29 -8.21 0.77
C THR A 163 -9.19 -8.63 2.23
N PHE A 164 -10.12 -8.17 3.06
CA PHE A 164 -10.27 -8.59 4.44
C PHE A 164 -11.16 -9.82 4.53
N CYS A 165 -10.77 -10.78 5.35
CA CYS A 165 -11.36 -12.12 5.43
C CYS A 165 -11.48 -12.80 4.05
N PRO A 166 -10.36 -12.97 3.33
CA PRO A 166 -10.34 -13.66 2.03
C PRO A 166 -10.71 -15.14 2.16
#